data_AF-A0A6P0ITC9-F1
#
_entry.id   AF-A0A6P0ITC9-F1
#
_cell.length_a   1.000
_cell.length_b   1.000
_cell.length_c   1.000
_cell.angle_alpha   90.00
_cell.angle_beta   90.00
_cell.angle_gamma   90.00
#
_symmetry.space_group_name_H-M   'P 1'
#
loop_
_entity.id
_entity.type
_entity.pdbx_description
1 polymer ?
#
loop_
_entity_poly.entity_id
_entity_poly.type
_entity_poly.pdbx_seq_one_letter_code
_entity_poly.pdbx_strand_id
1 'polypeptide(L)'
;MLELQTSQFKDILAQQRNFFSTGKTKDVAFRIAQLKRLKQVILENDAAILEGLKADLHKAEFESYATEIILVQEIDHTLKHIKSWVKP
;
A
#
# COMPACT_ATOMS: atom_id res chain seq x y z
N MET A 1 -21.40 21.10 -2.15
CA MET A 1 -20.55 20.04 -2.75
C MET A 1 -19.10 20.10 -2.22
N LEU A 2 -18.42 21.26 -2.25
CA LEU A 2 -17.08 21.44 -1.65
C LEU A 2 -17.02 21.26 -0.11
N GLU A 3 -18.05 21.68 0.62
CA GLU A 3 -18.10 21.53 2.09
C GLU A 3 -18.29 20.06 2.53
N LEU A 4 -19.08 19.29 1.78
CA LEU A 4 -19.31 17.86 2.04
C LEU A 4 -18.02 17.05 1.88
N GLN A 5 -17.22 17.34 0.85
CA GLN A 5 -15.91 16.69 0.67
C GLN A 5 -14.96 17.03 1.83
N THR A 6 -14.94 18.29 2.27
CA THR A 6 -14.07 18.74 3.37
C THR A 6 -14.42 18.08 4.70
N SER A 7 -15.71 17.87 4.99
CA SER A 7 -16.17 17.12 6.17
C SER A 7 -15.70 15.67 6.11
N GLN A 8 -15.91 15.00 4.97
CA GLN A 8 -15.52 13.61 4.78
C GLN A 8 -14.00 13.39 4.94
N PHE A 9 -13.17 14.31 4.45
CA PHE A 9 -11.72 14.25 4.65
C PHE A 9 -11.33 14.36 6.12
N LYS A 10 -11.98 15.25 6.89
CA LYS A 10 -11.73 15.40 8.32
C LYS A 10 -12.06 14.12 9.09
N ASP A 11 -13.15 13.46 8.71
CA ASP A 11 -13.57 12.20 9.34
C ASP A 11 -12.58 11.06 9.07
N ILE A 12 -12.14 10.90 7.82
CA ILE A 12 -11.10 9.91 7.46
C ILE A 12 -9.81 10.18 8.25
N LEU A 13 -9.38 11.45 8.31
CA LEU A 13 -8.18 11.83 9.04
C LEU A 13 -8.30 11.52 10.54
N ALA A 14 -9.44 11.83 11.15
CA ALA A 14 -9.70 11.54 12.55
C ALA A 14 -9.66 10.02 12.80
N GLN A 15 -10.26 9.21 11.92
CA GLN A 15 -10.23 7.75 12.03
C GLN A 15 -8.81 7.18 11.96
N GLN A 16 -7.98 7.64 11.02
CA GLN A 16 -6.58 7.19 10.88
C GLN A 16 -5.75 7.57 12.12
N ARG A 17 -5.93 8.79 12.64
CA ARG A 17 -5.26 9.25 13.87
C ARG A 17 -5.69 8.42 15.08
N ASN A 18 -6.99 8.17 15.23
CA ASN A 18 -7.52 7.36 16.32
C ASN A 18 -6.98 5.93 16.26
N PHE A 19 -6.92 5.32 15.07
CA PHE A 19 -6.35 3.99 14.89
C PHE A 19 -4.85 3.96 15.24
N PHE A 20 -4.07 4.94 14.78
CA PHE A 20 -2.65 5.04 15.13
C PHE A 20 -2.43 5.18 16.64
N SER A 21 -3.25 5.99 17.31
CA SER A 21 -3.21 6.18 18.77
C SER A 21 -3.48 4.90 19.57
N THR A 22 -4.11 3.88 18.98
CA THR A 22 -4.25 2.56 19.63
C THR A 22 -2.91 1.82 19.79
N GLY A 23 -1.86 2.25 19.10
CA GLY A 23 -0.54 1.61 19.14
C GLY A 23 -0.45 0.32 18.32
N LYS A 24 -1.53 -0.17 17.68
CA LYS A 24 -1.51 -1.40 16.86
C LYS A 24 -0.45 -1.38 15.77
N THR A 25 -0.19 -0.22 15.17
CA THR A 25 0.83 -0.05 14.11
C THR A 25 2.28 -0.16 14.63
N LYS A 26 2.49 -0.15 15.96
CA LYS A 26 3.81 -0.39 16.58
C LYS A 26 4.21 -1.86 16.57
N ASP A 27 3.23 -2.77 16.59
CA ASP A 27 3.49 -4.20 16.54
C ASP A 27 4.06 -4.61 15.17
N VAL A 28 5.19 -5.32 15.21
CA VAL A 28 5.88 -5.81 14.01
C VAL A 28 5.06 -6.89 13.32
N ALA A 29 4.32 -7.72 14.06
CA ALA A 29 3.46 -8.75 13.47
C ALA A 29 2.32 -8.10 12.67
N PHE A 30 1.70 -7.04 13.20
CA PHE A 30 0.75 -6.22 12.44
C PHE A 30 1.36 -5.69 11.14
N ARG A 31 2.54 -5.05 11.19
CA ARG A 31 3.21 -4.53 9.97
C ARG A 31 3.45 -5.62 8.92
N ILE A 32 3.93 -6.79 9.35
CA ILE A 32 4.15 -7.95 8.48
C ILE A 32 2.84 -8.41 7.82
N ALA A 33 1.75 -8.50 8.59
CA ALA A 33 0.45 -8.87 8.05
C ALA A 33 -0.04 -7.88 6.99
N GLN A 34 0.12 -6.57 7.24
CA GLN A 34 -0.26 -5.52 6.28
C GLN A 34 0.58 -5.58 5.00
N LEU A 35 1.90 -5.82 5.09
CA LEU A 35 2.78 -5.97 3.93
C LEU A 35 2.39 -7.19 3.08
N LYS A 36 2.11 -8.33 3.71
CA LYS A 36 1.64 -9.53 3.00
C LYS A 36 0.31 -9.28 2.29
N ARG A 37 -0.62 -8.60 2.96
CA ARG A 37 -1.90 -8.22 2.36
C ARG A 37 -1.71 -7.27 1.18
N LEU A 38 -0.82 -6.27 1.30
CA LEU A 38 -0.52 -5.35 0.20
C LEU A 38 0.01 -6.10 -1.01
N LYS A 39 1.00 -6.99 -0.82
CA LYS A 39 1.53 -7.83 -1.91
C LYS A 39 0.42 -8.65 -2.57
N GLN A 40 -0.42 -9.32 -1.76
CA GLN A 40 -1.52 -10.12 -2.28
C GLN A 40 -2.48 -9.29 -3.13
N VAL A 41 -2.92 -8.14 -2.64
CA VAL A 41 -3.86 -7.27 -3.37
C VAL A 41 -3.25 -6.77 -4.68
N ILE A 42 -1.96 -6.41 -4.71
CA ILE A 42 -1.29 -5.99 -5.96
C ILE A 42 -1.29 -7.13 -6.97
N LEU A 43 -0.92 -8.33 -6.57
CA LEU A 43 -0.84 -9.50 -7.47
C LEU A 43 -2.21 -9.97 -7.95
N GLU A 44 -3.25 -9.89 -7.10
CA GLU A 44 -4.63 -10.24 -7.48
C GLU A 44 -5.25 -9.23 -8.45
N ASN A 45 -4.69 -8.01 -8.56
CA ASN A 45 -5.22 -6.92 -9.38
C ASN A 45 -4.21 -6.43 -10.41
N ASP A 46 -3.18 -7.22 -10.74
CA ASP A 46 -2.11 -6.82 -11.65
C ASP A 46 -2.66 -6.41 -13.03
N ALA A 47 -3.59 -7.19 -13.60
CA ALA A 47 -4.26 -6.87 -14.86
C ALA A 47 -4.99 -5.52 -14.80
N ALA A 48 -5.75 -5.25 -13.73
CA ALA A 48 -6.48 -4.00 -13.57
C ALA A 48 -5.52 -2.79 -13.42
N ILE A 49 -4.39 -2.99 -12.74
CA ILE A 49 -3.34 -1.97 -12.63
C ILE A 49 -2.73 -1.69 -14.00
N LEU A 50 -2.40 -2.73 -14.77
CA LEU A 50 -1.84 -2.60 -16.12
C LEU A 50 -2.81 -1.90 -17.08
N GLU A 51 -4.11 -2.23 -17.02
CA GLU A 51 -5.15 -1.55 -17.80
C GLU A 51 -5.25 -0.06 -17.42
N GLY A 52 -5.23 0.27 -16.12
CA GLY A 52 -5.23 1.66 -15.66
C GLY A 52 -4.01 2.45 -16.16
N LEU A 53 -2.82 1.87 -16.04
CA LEU A 53 -1.58 2.48 -16.54
C LEU A 53 -1.62 2.67 -18.06
N LYS A 54 -2.23 1.74 -18.79
CA LYS A 54 -2.43 1.89 -20.23
C LYS A 54 -3.40 3.02 -20.55
N ALA A 55 -4.52 3.11 -19.84
CA ALA A 55 -5.54 4.13 -20.07
C ALA A 55 -5.02 5.54 -19.75
N ASP A 56 -4.35 5.71 -18.62
CA ASP A 56 -3.92 7.02 -18.13
C ASP A 56 -2.62 7.50 -18.79
N LEU A 57 -1.67 6.58 -18.99
CA LEU A 57 -0.30 6.92 -19.39
C LEU A 57 0.11 6.33 -20.75
N HIS A 58 -0.76 5.52 -21.39
CA HIS A 58 -0.44 4.76 -22.61
C HIS A 58 0.78 3.83 -22.49
N LYS A 59 1.22 3.56 -21.26
CA LYS A 59 2.42 2.78 -20.93
C LYS A 59 2.32 1.36 -21.50
N ALA A 60 3.42 0.82 -22.01
CA ALA A 60 3.45 -0.54 -22.53
C ALA A 60 3.29 -1.54 -21.36
N GLU A 61 2.66 -2.69 -21.62
CA GLU A 61 2.41 -3.70 -20.57
C GLU A 61 3.71 -4.19 -19.93
N PHE A 62 4.70 -4.55 -20.76
CA PHE A 62 6.01 -4.99 -20.28
C PHE A 62 6.69 -3.92 -19.40
N GLU A 63 6.69 -2.66 -19.86
CA GLU A 63 7.28 -1.55 -19.10
C GLU A 63 6.56 -1.34 -17.77
N SER A 64 5.22 -1.37 -17.79
CA SER A 64 4.37 -1.24 -16.60
C SER A 64 4.65 -2.36 -15.59
N TYR A 65 4.78 -3.60 -16.06
CA TYR A 65 5.12 -4.72 -15.19
C TYR A 65 6.53 -4.58 -14.60
N ALA A 66 7.51 -4.24 -15.43
CA ALA A 66 8.92 -4.12 -15.06
C ALA A 66 9.24 -2.90 -14.17
N THR A 67 8.31 -1.96 -14.00
CA THR A 67 8.53 -0.75 -13.19
C THR A 67 7.56 -0.63 -12.02
N GLU A 68 6.33 -1.11 -12.15
CA GLU A 68 5.29 -0.95 -11.13
C GLU A 68 5.01 -2.28 -10.41
N ILE A 69 4.69 -3.35 -11.14
CA ILE A 69 4.30 -4.63 -10.54
C ILE A 69 5.49 -5.31 -9.86
N ILE A 70 6.69 -5.20 -10.45
CA ILE A 70 7.91 -5.76 -9.87
C ILE A 70 8.23 -5.21 -8.46
N LEU A 71 7.68 -4.05 -8.08
CA LEU A 71 7.90 -3.44 -6.76
C LEU A 71 7.37 -4.29 -5.60
N VAL A 72 6.56 -5.33 -5.85
CA VAL A 72 6.26 -6.35 -4.83
C VAL A 72 7.54 -7.02 -4.27
N GLN A 73 8.65 -6.98 -5.00
CA GLN A 73 9.95 -7.45 -4.52
C GLN A 73 10.50 -6.59 -3.37
N GLU A 74 10.19 -5.28 -3.33
CA GLU A 74 10.55 -4.42 -2.20
C GLU A 74 9.78 -4.79 -0.93
N ILE A 75 8.54 -5.29 -1.10
CA ILE A 75 7.77 -5.86 0.00
C ILE A 75 8.46 -7.12 0.53
N ASP A 76 8.92 -8.01 -0.36
CA ASP A 76 9.66 -9.22 0.04
C ASP A 76 10.98 -8.88 0.74
N HIS A 77 11.72 -7.92 0.20
CA HIS A 77 12.94 -7.41 0.81
C HIS A 77 12.65 -6.85 2.21
N THR A 78 11.60 -6.05 2.36
CA THR A 78 11.17 -5.51 3.66
C THR A 78 10.79 -6.64 4.62
N LEU A 79 9.98 -7.61 4.20
CA LEU A 79 9.56 -8.75 5.02
C LEU A 79 10.76 -9.57 5.53
N LYS A 80 11.80 -9.73 4.70
CA LYS A 80 13.04 -10.44 5.08
C LYS A 80 13.82 -9.72 6.19
N HIS A 81 13.81 -8.39 6.21
CA HIS A 81 14.69 -7.61 7.07
C HIS A 81 14.00 -6.87 8.22
N ILE A 82 12.68 -6.71 8.19
CA ILE A 82 11.91 -5.88 9.14
C ILE A 82 12.19 -6.23 10.61
N LYS A 83 12.38 -7.52 10.94
CA LYS A 83 12.70 -7.95 12.32
C LYS A 83 14.07 -7.45 12.79
N SER A 84 15.02 -7.23 11.88
CA SER A 84 16.32 -6.64 12.22
C SER A 84 16.25 -5.13 12.30
N TRP A 85 15.50 -4.48 11.41
CA TRP A 85 15.39 -3.02 11.34
C TRP A 85 14.67 -2.39 12.54
N VAL A 86 13.81 -3.15 13.20
CA VAL A 86 13.06 -2.69 14.38
C VAL A 86 13.77 -2.97 15.71
N LYS A 87 14.98 -3.55 15.68
CA LYS A 87 15.77 -3.75 16.90
C LYS A 87 16.24 -2.38 17.43
N PRO A 88 16.25 -2.18 18.76
CA PRO A 88 16.81 -0.96 19.38
C PRO A 88 18.28 -0.74 19.02
#